data_AF-F3KKH7-F1
#
_entry.id   AF-F3KKH7-F1
#
_cell.length_a   1.000
_cell.length_b   1.000
_cell.length_c   1.000
_cell.angle_alpha   90.00
_cell.angle_beta   90.00
_cell.angle_gamma   90.00
#
_symmetry.space_group_name_H-M   'P 1'
#
loop_
_entity.id
_entity.type
_entity.pdbx_description
1 polymer ?
#
loop_
_entity_poly.entity_id
_entity_poly.type
_entity_poly.pdbx_seq_one_letter_code
_entity_poly.pdbx_strand_id
1 'polypeptide(L)'
;MHDKNPTVVVEEKTPSETTSQKGGGCLIATATYGSELAPQVQQLRELRDNHLLQTEAGTAFMKAFNDFYYSFSPTVADWERENHAFKEVVKMTLTPMISSLSILNYVDMDSELSVIGYGTSLILLNLGMYFVAPVVVIHKVRKLELSRKSNL
;
A
#
# COMPACT_ATOMS: atom_id res chain seq x y z
N MET A 1 57.86 -26.30 -8.92
CA MET A 1 56.89 -25.44 -9.62
C MET A 1 55.57 -26.19 -9.71
N HIS A 2 54.50 -25.72 -9.08
CA HIS A 2 53.14 -26.24 -9.27
C HIS A 2 52.17 -25.05 -9.26
N ASP A 3 51.25 -25.09 -10.23
CA ASP A 3 50.46 -23.98 -10.74
C ASP A 3 49.51 -23.31 -9.75
N LYS A 4 49.34 -22.00 -9.95
CA LYS A 4 48.27 -21.19 -9.37
C LYS A 4 46.98 -21.43 -10.16
N ASN A 5 45.95 -21.98 -9.51
CA ASN A 5 44.57 -21.77 -9.91
C ASN A 5 43.68 -21.70 -8.66
N PRO A 6 43.14 -20.52 -8.27
CA PRO A 6 42.14 -20.46 -7.21
C PRO A 6 40.80 -20.88 -7.81
N THR A 7 40.30 -22.02 -7.34
CA THR A 7 38.95 -22.52 -7.55
C THR A 7 37.94 -21.43 -7.23
N VAL A 8 37.24 -20.93 -8.25
CA VAL A 8 36.06 -20.08 -8.09
C VAL A 8 34.96 -20.96 -7.49
N VAL A 9 34.74 -20.83 -6.18
CA VAL A 9 33.57 -21.38 -5.51
C VAL A 9 32.40 -20.51 -5.95
N VAL A 10 31.66 -20.98 -6.95
CA VAL A 10 30.33 -20.46 -7.25
C VAL A 10 29.43 -20.95 -6.11
N GLU A 11 29.19 -20.07 -5.14
CA GLU A 11 28.21 -20.29 -4.09
C GLU A 11 26.83 -20.31 -4.75
N GLU A 12 26.36 -21.52 -5.07
CA GLU A 12 25.00 -21.80 -5.50
C GLU A 12 24.08 -21.44 -4.33
N LYS A 13 23.56 -20.21 -4.36
CA LYS A 13 22.57 -19.73 -3.39
C LYS A 13 21.27 -20.50 -3.61
N THR A 14 21.14 -21.61 -2.90
CA THR A 14 19.91 -22.38 -2.75
C THR A 14 18.74 -21.44 -2.46
N PRO A 15 17.56 -21.60 -3.09
CA PRO A 15 16.39 -20.78 -2.80
C PRO A 15 16.06 -20.88 -1.31
N SER A 16 16.34 -19.80 -0.58
CA SER A 16 16.00 -19.66 0.82
C SER A 16 14.51 -19.96 0.98
N GLU A 17 14.22 -21.06 1.69
CA GLU A 17 12.89 -21.32 2.22
C GLU A 17 12.37 -20.03 2.84
N THR A 18 11.21 -19.61 2.37
CA THR A 18 10.54 -18.41 2.82
C THR A 18 10.03 -18.69 4.22
N THR A 19 10.89 -18.51 5.23
CA THR A 19 10.43 -18.19 6.58
C THR A 19 9.64 -16.90 6.45
N SER A 20 8.33 -17.05 6.25
CA SER A 20 7.35 -16.00 6.43
C SER A 20 7.66 -15.35 7.78
N GLN A 21 8.35 -14.21 7.74
CA GLN A 21 8.37 -13.29 8.85
C GLN A 21 6.94 -12.79 8.98
N LYS A 22 6.14 -13.56 9.73
CA LYS A 22 4.80 -13.19 10.19
C LYS A 22 4.93 -11.86 10.92
N GLY A 23 4.68 -10.74 10.24
CA GLY A 23 4.46 -9.45 10.90
C GLY A 23 5.21 -8.22 10.36
N GLY A 24 5.87 -8.26 9.21
CA GLY A 24 6.60 -7.07 8.68
C GLY A 24 6.21 -6.56 7.28
N GLY A 25 5.49 -7.36 6.48
CA GLY A 25 5.22 -7.08 5.05
C GLY A 25 3.83 -6.51 4.75
N CYS A 26 3.72 -5.79 3.63
CA CYS A 26 2.46 -5.24 3.12
C CYS A 26 1.65 -6.32 2.36
N LEU A 27 1.17 -7.36 3.05
CA LEU A 27 0.52 -8.55 2.49
C LEU A 27 -0.59 -8.25 1.46
N ILE A 28 -1.53 -7.37 1.82
CA ILE A 28 -2.63 -6.95 0.94
C ILE A 28 -2.07 -6.29 -0.33
N ALA A 29 -1.20 -5.29 -0.16
CA ALA A 29 -0.62 -4.57 -1.30
C ALA A 29 0.19 -5.52 -2.22
N THR A 30 0.90 -6.49 -1.64
CA THR A 30 1.60 -7.53 -2.41
C THR A 30 0.66 -8.45 -3.16
N ALA A 31 -0.45 -8.88 -2.56
CA ALA A 31 -1.47 -9.67 -3.25
C ALA A 31 -2.12 -8.87 -4.38
N THR A 32 -2.38 -7.58 -4.15
CA THR A 32 -2.94 -6.64 -5.13
C THR A 32 -2.01 -6.39 -6.31
N TYR A 33 -0.74 -6.05 -6.07
CA TYR A 33 0.22 -5.66 -7.11
C TYR A 33 1.09 -6.82 -7.63
N GLY A 34 0.97 -8.00 -7.01
CA GLY A 34 1.59 -9.25 -7.44
C GLY A 34 3.04 -9.45 -7.02
N SER A 35 3.67 -8.45 -6.40
CA SER A 35 5.06 -8.55 -5.92
C SER A 35 5.33 -7.59 -4.76
N GLU A 36 6.10 -8.07 -3.79
CA GLU A 36 6.66 -7.23 -2.72
C GLU A 36 7.60 -6.14 -3.27
N LEU A 37 8.18 -6.38 -4.45
CA LEU A 37 9.07 -5.46 -5.17
C LEU A 37 8.32 -4.52 -6.11
N ALA A 38 6.98 -4.58 -6.13
CA ALA A 38 6.20 -3.65 -6.93
C ALA A 38 6.46 -2.20 -6.46
N PRO A 39 6.59 -1.22 -7.38
CA PRO A 39 6.87 0.16 -7.02
C PRO A 39 5.90 0.74 -5.98
N GLN A 40 4.62 0.35 -6.05
CA GLN A 40 3.58 0.78 -5.11
C GLN A 40 3.82 0.25 -3.69
N VAL A 41 4.31 -0.98 -3.56
CA VAL A 41 4.65 -1.59 -2.27
C VAL A 41 5.92 -0.96 -1.70
N GLN A 42 6.92 -0.70 -2.55
CA GLN A 42 8.16 -0.05 -2.15
C GLN A 42 7.91 1.39 -1.66
N GLN A 43 7.04 2.15 -2.32
CA GLN A 43 6.65 3.50 -1.88
C GLN A 43 6.08 3.49 -0.45
N LEU A 44 5.23 2.52 -0.11
CA LEU A 44 4.70 2.38 1.25
C LEU A 44 5.79 2.07 2.28
N ARG A 45 6.77 1.24 1.90
CA ARG A 45 7.89 0.88 2.77
C ARG A 45 8.82 2.06 3.00
N GLU A 46 9.18 2.78 1.94
CA GLU A 46 9.98 4.00 2.03
C GLU A 46 9.30 5.06 2.90
N LEU A 47 8.00 5.30 2.72
CA LEU A 47 7.26 6.25 3.54
C LEU A 47 7.28 5.84 5.03
N ARG A 48 7.03 4.55 5.30
CA ARG A 48 7.06 4.01 6.66
C ARG A 48 8.44 4.18 7.29
N ASP A 49 9.49 3.77 6.59
CA ASP A 49 10.84 3.66 7.13
C ASP A 49 11.50 5.04 7.25
N ASN A 50 11.27 5.94 6.29
CA ASN A 50 11.93 7.26 6.22
C ASN A 50 11.14 8.38 6.89
N HIS A 51 9.82 8.26 7.07
CA HIS A 51 9.01 9.33 7.66
C HIS A 51 8.29 8.89 8.94
N LEU A 52 7.55 7.77 8.91
CA LEU A 52 6.71 7.37 10.05
C LEU A 52 7.55 6.87 11.23
N LEU A 53 8.52 5.99 10.98
CA LEU A 53 9.37 5.41 12.04
C LEU A 53 10.45 6.37 12.57
N GLN A 54 10.61 7.55 11.97
CA GLN A 54 11.53 8.58 12.46
C GLN A 54 10.93 9.42 13.60
N THR A 55 9.65 9.24 13.93
CA THR A 55 8.95 9.99 14.98
C THR A 55 8.31 9.06 16.01
N GLU A 56 8.13 9.53 17.25
CA GLU A 56 7.47 8.75 18.30
C GLU A 56 6.00 8.50 17.96
N ALA A 57 5.30 9.55 17.51
CA ALA A 57 3.89 9.47 17.11
C ALA A 57 3.67 8.48 15.95
N GLY A 58 4.51 8.52 14.91
CA GLY A 58 4.42 7.60 13.78
C GLY A 58 4.75 6.15 14.17
N THR A 59 5.72 5.94 15.07
CA THR A 59 6.07 4.61 15.60
C THR A 59 4.92 4.02 16.43
N ALA A 60 4.30 4.81 17.31
CA ALA A 60 3.15 4.38 18.10
C ALA A 60 1.94 4.02 17.19
N PHE A 61 1.67 4.85 16.18
CA PHE A 61 0.66 4.56 15.17
C PHE A 61 0.96 3.25 14.43
N MET A 62 2.18 3.07 13.92
CA MET A 62 2.57 1.87 13.19
C MET A 62 2.48 0.61 14.03
N LYS A 63 2.77 0.68 15.34
CA LYS A 63 2.58 -0.44 16.25
C LYS A 63 1.11 -0.85 16.33
N ALA A 64 0.22 0.10 16.62
CA ALA A 64 -1.21 -0.16 16.71
C ALA A 64 -1.79 -0.63 15.36
N PHE A 65 -1.35 0.00 14.26
CA PHE A 65 -1.71 -0.39 12.91
C PHE A 65 -1.28 -1.82 12.61
N ASN A 66 -0.03 -2.21 12.90
CA ASN A 66 0.46 -3.56 12.63
C ASN A 66 -0.35 -4.62 13.39
N ASP A 67 -0.61 -4.40 14.67
CA ASP A 67 -1.39 -5.33 15.51
C ASP A 67 -2.78 -5.59 14.90
N PHE A 68 -3.45 -4.54 14.42
CA PHE A 68 -4.74 -4.65 13.73
C PHE A 68 -4.60 -5.22 12.31
N TYR A 69 -3.64 -4.73 11.53
CA TYR A 69 -3.41 -5.11 10.13
C TYR A 69 -3.14 -6.60 9.97
N TYR A 70 -2.25 -7.18 10.79
CA TYR A 70 -1.93 -8.60 10.70
C TYR A 70 -3.03 -9.51 11.24
N SER A 71 -4.03 -8.98 11.96
CA SER A 71 -5.16 -9.79 12.42
C SER A 71 -6.12 -10.17 11.29
N PHE A 72 -6.15 -9.40 10.19
CA PHE A 72 -7.07 -9.66 9.06
C PHE A 72 -6.37 -9.75 7.69
N SER A 73 -5.20 -9.14 7.53
CA SER A 73 -4.52 -9.09 6.23
C SER A 73 -4.19 -10.44 5.59
N PRO A 74 -3.86 -11.53 6.32
CA PRO A 74 -3.64 -12.82 5.68
C PRO A 74 -4.90 -13.32 4.98
N THR A 75 -6.05 -13.29 5.67
CA THR A 75 -7.33 -13.74 5.09
C THR A 75 -7.74 -12.91 3.87
N VAL A 76 -7.53 -11.59 3.92
CA VAL A 76 -7.83 -10.71 2.78
C VAL A 76 -6.90 -11.00 1.59
N ALA A 77 -5.61 -11.15 1.84
CA ALA A 77 -4.63 -11.47 0.81
C ALA A 77 -4.91 -12.84 0.16
N ASP A 78 -5.40 -13.81 0.93
CA ASP A 78 -5.83 -15.12 0.41
C ASP A 78 -7.03 -14.96 -0.55
N TRP A 79 -8.03 -14.16 -0.16
CA TRP A 79 -9.18 -13.87 -1.02
C TRP A 79 -8.81 -13.11 -2.31
N GLU A 80 -7.85 -12.20 -2.25
CA GLU A 80 -7.33 -11.52 -3.45
C GLU A 80 -6.67 -12.49 -4.43
N ARG A 81 -5.98 -13.52 -3.92
CA ARG A 81 -5.35 -14.56 -4.75
C ARG A 81 -6.37 -15.50 -5.38
N GLU A 82 -7.49 -15.75 -4.71
CA GLU A 82 -8.56 -16.62 -5.22
C GLU A 82 -9.50 -15.90 -6.19
N ASN A 83 -9.73 -14.60 -6.00
CA ASN A 83 -10.73 -13.84 -6.76
C ASN A 83 -10.13 -12.60 -7.44
N HIS A 84 -9.94 -12.70 -8.77
CA HIS A 84 -9.44 -11.59 -9.59
C HIS A 84 -10.33 -10.34 -9.55
N ALA A 85 -11.65 -10.47 -9.45
CA ALA A 85 -12.53 -9.31 -9.37
C ALA A 85 -12.36 -8.57 -8.03
N PHE A 86 -12.24 -9.31 -6.92
CA PHE A 86 -11.96 -8.73 -5.61
C PHE A 86 -10.61 -8.00 -5.61
N LYS A 87 -9.56 -8.63 -6.16
CA LYS A 87 -8.25 -8.02 -6.34
C LYS A 87 -8.32 -6.68 -7.09
N GLU A 88 -9.06 -6.61 -8.20
CA GLU A 88 -9.19 -5.35 -8.96
C GLU A 88 -9.96 -4.27 -8.19
N VAL A 89 -10.93 -4.65 -7.36
CA VAL A 89 -11.59 -3.72 -6.44
C VAL A 89 -10.60 -3.18 -5.41
N VAL A 90 -9.84 -4.06 -4.74
CA VAL A 90 -8.81 -3.67 -3.78
C VAL A 90 -7.76 -2.77 -4.45
N LYS A 91 -7.35 -3.09 -5.67
CA LYS A 91 -6.43 -2.28 -6.48
C LYS A 91 -6.98 -0.90 -6.81
N MET A 92 -8.24 -0.81 -7.19
CA MET A 92 -8.91 0.47 -7.48
C MET A 92 -8.99 1.36 -6.24
N THR A 93 -9.12 0.76 -5.06
CA THR A 93 -9.07 1.47 -3.77
C THR A 93 -7.62 1.84 -3.41
N LEU A 94 -6.67 0.90 -3.40
CA LEU A 94 -5.31 1.17 -2.93
C LEU A 94 -4.54 2.14 -3.83
N THR A 95 -4.74 2.11 -5.15
CA THR A 95 -3.97 2.94 -6.09
C THR A 95 -4.08 4.45 -5.84
N PRO A 96 -5.29 5.05 -5.75
CA PRO A 96 -5.42 6.47 -5.42
C PRO A 96 -4.89 6.80 -4.02
N MET A 97 -5.06 5.89 -3.05
CA MET A 97 -4.52 6.06 -1.71
C MET A 97 -2.99 6.16 -1.75
N ILE A 98 -2.30 5.18 -2.35
CA ILE A 98 -0.83 5.17 -2.46
C ILE A 98 -0.34 6.41 -3.24
N SER A 99 -1.07 6.82 -4.28
CA SER A 99 -0.75 8.03 -5.02
C SER A 99 -0.89 9.32 -4.20
N SER A 100 -1.84 9.38 -3.26
CA SER A 100 -1.92 10.50 -2.31
C SER A 100 -0.78 10.48 -1.30
N LEU A 101 -0.32 9.30 -0.88
CA LEU A 101 0.80 9.12 0.04
C LEU A 101 2.13 9.56 -0.59
N SER A 102 2.31 9.42 -1.90
CA SER A 102 3.56 9.85 -2.54
C SER A 102 3.82 11.36 -2.43
N ILE A 103 2.76 12.17 -2.23
CA ILE A 103 2.88 13.60 -1.96
C ILE A 103 3.68 13.84 -0.67
N LEU A 104 3.58 12.94 0.32
CA LEU A 104 4.28 13.08 1.60
C LEU A 104 5.79 12.90 1.49
N ASN A 105 6.29 12.22 0.45
CA ASN A 105 7.72 12.10 0.20
C ASN A 105 8.35 13.44 -0.25
N TYR A 106 7.54 14.44 -0.62
CA TYR A 106 8.01 15.74 -1.07
C TYR A 106 7.84 16.86 -0.02
N VAL A 107 7.24 16.57 1.12
CA VAL A 107 7.06 17.54 2.21
C VAL A 107 7.94 17.16 3.39
N ASP A 108 8.57 18.17 3.99
CA ASP A 108 9.45 17.98 5.14
C ASP A 108 8.64 17.57 6.39
N MET A 109 8.94 16.36 6.88
CA MET A 109 8.27 15.69 8.00
C MET A 109 9.15 15.76 9.26
N ASP A 110 9.86 16.87 9.45
CA ASP A 110 10.93 16.95 10.44
C ASP A 110 10.42 17.14 11.89
N SER A 111 9.10 17.29 12.07
CA SER A 111 8.48 17.60 13.36
C SER A 111 7.31 16.66 13.65
N GLU A 112 7.10 16.31 14.92
CA GLU A 112 5.99 15.43 15.31
C GLU A 112 4.62 15.99 14.91
N LEU A 113 4.44 17.31 15.08
CA LEU A 113 3.20 17.98 14.70
C LEU A 113 2.95 17.95 13.19
N SER A 114 4.01 17.99 12.37
CA SER A 114 3.85 17.92 10.91
C SER A 114 3.47 16.51 10.48
N VAL A 115 4.10 15.46 11.04
CA VAL A 115 3.71 14.07 10.79
C VAL A 115 2.24 13.82 11.14
N ILE A 116 1.78 14.29 12.31
CA ILE A 116 0.37 14.16 12.72
C ILE A 116 -0.54 14.99 11.81
N GLY A 117 -0.18 16.24 11.49
CA GLY A 117 -0.98 17.15 10.69
C GLY A 117 -1.17 16.66 9.25
N TYR A 118 -0.08 16.25 8.59
CA TYR A 118 -0.12 15.70 7.25
C TYR A 118 -0.75 14.31 7.22
N GLY A 119 -0.47 13.44 8.21
CA GLY A 119 -1.13 12.14 8.33
C GLY A 119 -2.65 12.28 8.47
N THR A 120 -3.11 13.17 9.35
CA THR A 120 -4.54 13.48 9.51
C THR A 120 -5.14 14.05 8.23
N SER A 121 -4.44 14.97 7.57
CA SER A 121 -4.89 15.58 6.31
C SER A 121 -5.04 14.53 5.20
N LEU A 122 -4.11 13.58 5.09
CA LEU A 122 -4.21 12.47 4.13
C LEU A 122 -5.41 11.55 4.42
N ILE A 123 -5.65 11.23 5.68
CA ILE A 123 -6.79 10.41 6.07
C ILE A 123 -8.09 11.12 5.66
N LEU A 124 -8.21 12.41 5.97
CA LEU A 124 -9.38 13.21 5.57
C LEU A 124 -9.53 13.32 4.05
N LEU A 125 -8.42 13.50 3.32
CA LEU A 125 -8.41 13.55 1.86
C LEU A 125 -8.88 12.22 1.25
N ASN A 126 -8.34 11.10 1.74
CA ASN A 126 -8.73 9.77 1.28
C ASN A 126 -10.19 9.48 1.63
N LEU A 127 -10.63 9.72 2.86
CA LEU A 127 -12.04 9.55 3.21
C LEU A 127 -12.93 10.41 2.31
N GLY A 128 -12.59 11.69 2.14
CA GLY A 128 -13.31 12.61 1.26
C GLY A 128 -13.44 12.06 -0.15
N MET A 129 -12.36 11.56 -0.76
CA MET A 129 -12.41 11.05 -2.13
C MET A 129 -13.28 9.80 -2.26
N TYR A 130 -13.29 8.89 -1.26
CA TYR A 130 -14.12 7.68 -1.28
C TYR A 130 -15.61 7.94 -1.08
N PHE A 131 -16.00 9.06 -0.46
CA PHE A 131 -17.42 9.47 -0.40
C PHE A 131 -17.82 10.30 -1.61
N VAL A 132 -16.98 11.26 -2.02
CA VAL A 132 -17.29 12.20 -3.09
C VAL A 132 -17.36 11.49 -4.44
N ALA A 133 -16.40 10.62 -4.77
CA ALA A 133 -16.37 9.99 -6.09
C ALA A 133 -17.63 9.14 -6.37
N PRO A 134 -18.09 8.24 -5.48
CA PRO A 134 -19.35 7.52 -5.67
C PRO A 134 -20.57 8.43 -5.76
N VAL A 135 -20.66 9.48 -4.94
CA VAL A 135 -21.77 10.45 -4.98
C VAL A 135 -21.84 11.15 -6.33
N VAL A 136 -20.70 11.61 -6.85
CA VAL A 136 -20.62 12.27 -8.17
C VAL A 136 -20.99 11.28 -9.28
N VAL A 137 -20.50 10.04 -9.22
CA VAL A 137 -20.86 8.99 -10.20
C VAL A 137 -22.38 8.75 -10.18
N ILE A 138 -22.98 8.54 -9.02
CA ILE A 138 -24.43 8.33 -8.87
C ILE A 138 -25.21 9.54 -9.40
N HIS A 139 -24.80 10.75 -9.05
CA HIS A 139 -25.47 11.97 -9.52
C HIS A 139 -25.39 12.11 -11.04
N LYS A 140 -24.22 11.82 -11.63
CA LYS A 140 -24.02 11.84 -13.07
C LYS A 140 -24.85 10.78 -13.79
N VAL A 141 -24.90 9.55 -13.27
CA VAL A 141 -25.75 8.47 -13.82
C VAL A 141 -27.23 8.87 -13.76
N ARG A 142 -27.72 9.33 -12.60
CA ARG A 142 -29.11 9.83 -12.47
C ARG A 142 -29.41 10.97 -13.44
N LYS A 143 -28.49 11.93 -13.59
CA LYS A 143 -28.64 13.04 -14.54
C LYS A 143 -28.69 12.54 -16.00
N LEU A 144 -27.88 11.55 -16.35
CA LEU A 144 -27.88 10.94 -17.69
C LEU A 144 -29.16 10.14 -17.94
N GLU A 145 -29.68 9.40 -16.96
CA GLU A 145 -30.96 8.72 -17.06
C GLU A 145 -32.13 9.71 -17.22
N LEU A 146 -32.12 10.80 -16.45
CA LEU A 146 -33.11 11.87 -16.59
C LEU A 146 -33.03 12.53 -17.97
N SER A 147 -31.83 12.83 -18.47
CA SER A 147 -31.62 13.42 -19.81
C SER A 147 -32.03 12.46 -20.95
N ARG A 148 -31.83 11.15 -20.76
CA ARG A 148 -32.29 10.12 -21.70
C ARG A 148 -33.82 10.02 -21.72
N LYS A 149 -34.46 10.09 -20.54
CA LYS A 149 -35.92 10.03 -20.41
C LYS A 149 -36.61 11.32 -20.89
N SER A 150 -35.93 12.46 -20.91
CA SER A 150 -36.45 13.72 -21.46
C SER A 150 -36.26 13.87 -22.98
N ASN A 151 -35.46 13.02 -23.62
CA ASN A 151 -35.23 13.00 -25.08
C ASN A 151 -35.98 11.86 -25.79
N LEU A 152 -36.81 11.11 -25.07
CA LEU A 152 -37.69 10.05 -25.59
C LEU A 152 -39.14 10.50 -25.40
#